data_AF-B3M2Z9-F1
#
_entry.id   AF-B3M2Z9-F1
#
_cell.length_a   1.000
_cell.length_b   1.000
_cell.length_c   1.000
_cell.angle_alpha   90.00
_cell.angle_beta   90.00
_cell.angle_gamma   90.00
#
_symmetry.space_group_name_H-M   'P 1'
#
loop_
_entity.id
_entity.type
_entity.pdbx_description
1 polymer ?
#
loop_
_entity_poly.entity_id
_entity_poly.type
_entity_poly.pdbx_seq_one_letter_code
_entity_poly.pdbx_strand_id
1 'polypeptide(L)'
;MVINILINNKHWISCEDQISYHQLCGRIENSTNLLPEDYYLLCNGKPLLGAQPGGDVHCILRQLGGKGGFGSMLRAIGAQIEKTTNREACRDLSGRRLRDINEEKRVRAWLEKQGEREREAEERKKRKIEKLLAVPKHEFKDDEYEEARANLTEKVNDAFEEGLKQAEEIKEKQDVDPSTSGTKRKATTEDKSKAKKKKKGTLWIGDEISGSDSDSESSEEEPEATKKAVQN
;
A
#
# COMPACT_ATOMS: atom_id res chain seq x y z
N MET A 1 -33.41 40.42 -55.27
CA MET A 1 -32.76 39.33 -54.51
C MET A 1 -33.51 38.04 -54.83
N VAL A 2 -32.91 36.90 -54.53
CA VAL A 2 -33.45 35.58 -54.85
C VAL A 2 -33.52 34.82 -53.54
N ILE A 3 -34.68 34.28 -53.24
CA ILE A 3 -34.95 33.47 -52.05
C ILE A 3 -34.61 32.04 -52.40
N ASN A 4 -33.58 31.47 -51.77
CA ASN A 4 -33.25 30.06 -51.99
C ASN A 4 -33.98 29.20 -50.97
N ILE A 5 -34.67 28.17 -51.45
CA ILE A 5 -35.25 27.11 -50.64
C ILE A 5 -34.23 25.99 -50.54
N LEU A 6 -33.85 25.67 -49.30
CA LEU A 6 -32.82 24.69 -48.94
C LEU A 6 -33.48 23.53 -48.20
N ILE A 7 -33.26 22.29 -48.64
CA ILE A 7 -33.64 21.08 -47.88
C ILE A 7 -32.35 20.35 -47.50
N ASN A 8 -32.16 20.06 -46.22
CA ASN A 8 -30.92 19.44 -45.70
C ASN A 8 -29.65 20.16 -46.19
N ASN A 9 -29.67 21.50 -46.20
CA ASN A 9 -28.58 22.37 -46.67
C ASN A 9 -28.21 22.20 -48.15
N LYS A 10 -29.05 21.55 -48.95
CA LYS A 10 -28.93 21.51 -50.41
C LYS A 10 -29.91 22.49 -51.03
N HIS A 11 -29.41 23.31 -51.95
CA HIS A 11 -30.24 24.22 -52.75
C HIS A 11 -31.22 23.41 -53.59
N TRP A 12 -32.47 23.85 -53.62
CA TRP A 12 -33.53 23.16 -54.35
C TRP A 12 -34.28 24.09 -55.30
N ILE A 13 -34.81 25.21 -54.80
CA ILE A 13 -35.65 26.12 -55.60
C ILE A 13 -35.22 27.55 -55.33
N SER A 14 -35.01 28.31 -56.41
CA SER A 14 -34.85 29.76 -56.35
C SER A 14 -36.19 30.46 -56.59
N CYS A 15 -36.52 31.39 -55.70
CA CYS A 15 -37.77 32.14 -55.66
C CYS A 15 -37.49 33.66 -55.71
N GLU A 16 -38.46 34.45 -56.16
CA GLU A 16 -38.35 35.92 -56.16
C GLU A 16 -38.69 36.51 -54.78
N ASP A 17 -38.34 37.78 -54.55
CA ASP A 17 -38.33 38.42 -53.23
C ASP A 17 -39.69 38.65 -52.55
N GLN A 18 -40.80 38.55 -53.27
CA GLN A 18 -42.13 38.94 -52.78
C GLN A 18 -43.12 37.78 -52.74
N ILE A 19 -42.65 36.60 -52.36
CA ILE A 19 -43.50 35.41 -52.30
C ILE A 19 -44.10 35.28 -50.92
N SER A 20 -45.43 35.27 -50.87
CA SER A 20 -46.17 35.04 -49.63
C SER A 20 -45.94 33.61 -49.12
N TYR A 21 -46.09 33.43 -47.80
CA TYR A 21 -45.99 32.12 -47.17
C TYR A 21 -46.79 31.03 -47.89
N HIS A 22 -48.03 31.34 -48.29
CA HIS A 22 -48.91 30.39 -48.98
C HIS A 22 -48.39 30.00 -50.38
N GLN A 23 -47.79 30.95 -51.10
CA GLN A 23 -47.19 30.67 -52.41
C GLN A 23 -45.91 29.83 -52.27
N LEU A 24 -45.13 30.03 -51.21
CA LEU A 24 -43.98 29.16 -50.90
C LEU A 24 -44.45 27.73 -50.61
N CYS A 25 -45.44 27.56 -49.74
CA CYS A 25 -45.99 26.24 -49.42
C CYS A 25 -46.51 25.52 -50.68
N GLY A 26 -47.26 26.22 -51.54
CA GLY A 26 -47.75 25.64 -52.80
C GLY A 26 -46.64 25.27 -53.78
N ARG A 27 -45.55 26.07 -53.85
CA ARG A 27 -44.37 25.70 -54.66
C ARG A 27 -43.66 24.46 -54.13
N ILE A 28 -43.55 24.36 -52.80
CA ILE A 28 -42.97 23.19 -52.15
C ILE A 28 -43.84 21.97 -52.43
N GLU A 29 -45.14 22.05 -52.19
CA GLU A 29 -46.11 20.98 -52.44
C GLU A 29 -46.07 20.49 -53.90
N ASN A 30 -46.09 21.40 -54.87
CA ASN A 30 -46.01 21.05 -56.30
C ASN A 30 -44.70 20.34 -56.68
N SER A 31 -43.61 20.64 -55.97
CA SER A 31 -42.28 20.12 -56.28
C SER A 31 -41.94 18.82 -55.54
N THR A 32 -42.45 18.65 -54.32
CA THR A 32 -42.08 17.54 -53.42
C THR A 32 -43.25 16.65 -53.03
N ASN A 33 -44.49 17.01 -53.37
CA ASN A 33 -45.72 16.36 -52.90
C ASN A 33 -45.77 16.23 -51.37
N LEU A 34 -45.17 17.17 -50.64
CA LEU A 34 -45.13 17.18 -49.17
C LEU A 34 -46.26 18.06 -48.65
N LEU A 35 -46.99 17.55 -47.65
CA LEU A 35 -48.04 18.32 -46.99
C LEU A 35 -47.42 19.33 -46.01
N PRO A 36 -48.07 20.48 -45.77
CA PRO A 36 -47.62 21.47 -44.78
C PRO A 36 -47.43 20.90 -43.35
N GLU A 37 -48.06 19.76 -43.05
CA GLU A 37 -47.94 19.07 -41.76
C GLU A 37 -46.63 18.29 -41.60
N ASP A 38 -45.95 17.97 -42.71
CA ASP A 38 -44.73 17.14 -42.74
C ASP A 38 -43.46 17.98 -42.64
N TYR A 39 -43.54 19.30 -42.74
CA TYR A 39 -42.38 20.18 -42.69
C TYR A 39 -42.62 21.46 -41.89
N TYR A 40 -41.55 22.20 -41.64
CA TYR A 40 -41.61 23.58 -41.20
C TYR A 40 -40.50 24.39 -41.86
N LEU A 41 -40.76 25.67 -42.07
CA LEU A 41 -39.84 26.58 -42.75
C LEU A 41 -39.12 27.44 -41.72
N LEU A 42 -37.79 27.54 -41.85
CA LEU A 42 -36.97 28.46 -41.09
C LEU A 42 -36.36 29.52 -42.01
N CYS A 43 -36.39 30.76 -41.57
CA CYS A 43 -35.66 31.86 -42.19
C CYS A 43 -34.73 32.46 -41.13
N ASN A 44 -33.42 32.50 -41.40
CA ASN A 44 -32.41 32.99 -40.44
C ASN A 44 -32.54 32.35 -39.04
N GLY A 45 -32.88 31.05 -38.97
CA GLY A 45 -33.04 30.31 -37.72
C GLY A 45 -34.37 30.53 -36.96
N LYS A 46 -35.31 31.31 -37.50
CA LYS A 46 -36.64 31.52 -36.91
C LYS A 46 -37.74 30.87 -37.75
N PRO A 47 -38.80 30.30 -37.13
CA PRO A 47 -39.92 29.71 -37.86
C PRO A 47 -40.70 30.77 -38.63
N LEU A 48 -40.94 30.50 -39.92
CA LEU A 48 -41.69 31.37 -40.80
C LEU A 48 -43.20 31.17 -40.56
N LEU A 49 -43.74 31.77 -39.49
CA LEU A 49 -45.15 31.64 -39.12
C LEU A 49 -46.01 32.68 -39.85
N GLY A 50 -46.05 32.62 -41.19
CA GLY A 50 -46.80 33.56 -42.03
C GLY A 50 -46.11 34.90 -42.31
N ALA A 51 -44.88 35.10 -41.82
CA ALA A 51 -44.06 36.25 -42.16
C ALA A 51 -43.45 36.13 -43.56
N GLN A 52 -43.13 37.27 -44.18
CA GLN A 52 -42.41 37.29 -45.45
C GLN A 52 -40.96 36.80 -45.26
N PRO A 53 -40.46 35.92 -46.13
CA PRO A 53 -39.06 35.49 -46.10
C PRO A 53 -38.11 36.66 -46.39
N GLY A 54 -37.26 37.01 -45.43
CA GLY A 54 -36.23 38.05 -45.58
C GLY A 54 -34.85 37.52 -46.01
N GLY A 55 -34.79 36.33 -46.61
CA GLY A 55 -33.53 35.64 -46.97
C GLY A 55 -33.76 34.17 -47.31
N ASP A 56 -32.68 33.37 -47.29
CA ASP A 56 -32.73 31.95 -47.60
C ASP A 56 -33.64 31.18 -46.61
N VAL A 57 -34.48 30.30 -47.17
CA VAL A 57 -35.49 29.53 -46.45
C VAL A 57 -35.03 28.08 -46.35
N HIS A 58 -34.90 27.57 -45.13
CA HIS A 58 -34.64 26.16 -44.87
C HIS A 58 -35.93 25.41 -44.63
N CYS A 59 -36.21 24.42 -45.47
CA CYS A 59 -37.30 23.47 -45.27
C CYS A 59 -36.77 22.27 -44.48
N ILE A 60 -37.34 22.07 -43.29
CA ILE A 60 -36.98 20.98 -42.38
C ILE A 60 -38.16 20.02 -42.27
N LEU A 61 -37.91 18.76 -42.61
CA LEU A 61 -38.89 17.69 -42.47
C LEU A 61 -39.10 17.36 -40.99
N ARG A 62 -40.36 17.24 -40.60
CA ARG A 62 -40.78 16.76 -39.28
C ARG A 62 -40.57 15.26 -39.25
N GLN A 63 -39.73 14.82 -38.34
CA GLN A 63 -39.52 13.39 -38.11
C GLN A 63 -40.48 12.94 -37.02
N LEU A 64 -41.21 11.85 -37.27
CA LEU A 64 -42.04 11.16 -36.27
C LEU A 64 -41.14 10.46 -35.26
N GLY A 65 -40.54 11.22 -34.35
CA GLY A 65 -39.59 10.68 -33.37
C GLY A 65 -39.10 11.72 -32.39
N GLY A 66 -39.29 11.46 -31.10
CA GLY A 66 -38.75 12.30 -30.04
C GLY A 66 -37.24 12.09 -29.93
N LYS A 67 -36.44 13.10 -30.28
CA LYS A 67 -34.99 13.19 -29.99
C LYS A 67 -34.68 13.27 -28.48
N GLY A 68 -35.59 12.76 -27.64
CA GLY A 68 -35.62 12.93 -26.19
C GLY A 68 -34.95 11.80 -25.41
N GLY A 69 -34.60 10.67 -26.05
CA GLY A 69 -33.99 9.52 -25.38
C GLY A 69 -32.66 9.85 -24.72
N PHE A 70 -31.81 10.64 -25.38
CA PHE A 70 -30.53 11.07 -24.80
C PHE A 70 -30.72 12.02 -23.61
N GLY A 71 -31.67 12.97 -23.71
CA GLY A 71 -31.98 13.89 -22.61
C GLY A 71 -32.65 13.21 -21.42
N SER A 72 -33.52 12.23 -21.66
CA SER A 72 -34.11 11.41 -20.58
C SER A 72 -33.08 10.49 -19.94
N MET A 73 -32.18 9.91 -20.72
CA MET A 73 -31.03 9.15 -20.23
C MET A 73 -30.15 10.00 -19.31
N LEU A 74 -29.80 11.21 -19.74
CA LEU A 74 -29.01 12.13 -18.91
C LEU A 74 -29.74 12.54 -17.63
N ARG A 75 -31.06 12.71 -17.65
CA ARG A 75 -31.86 12.96 -16.44
C ARG A 75 -31.90 11.75 -15.50
N ALA A 76 -32.04 10.54 -16.04
CA ALA A 76 -32.04 9.31 -15.26
C ALA A 76 -30.68 9.06 -14.58
N ILE A 77 -29.59 9.21 -15.34
CA ILE A 77 -28.22 9.10 -14.84
C ILE A 77 -27.93 10.20 -13.81
N GLY A 78 -28.31 11.45 -14.12
CA GLY A 78 -28.11 12.59 -13.22
C GLY A 78 -28.88 12.48 -11.90
N ALA A 79 -29.99 11.73 -11.86
CA ALA A 79 -30.72 11.45 -10.63
C ALA A 79 -30.02 10.40 -9.74
N GLN A 80 -29.23 9.51 -10.35
CA GLN A 80 -28.51 8.44 -9.65
C GLN A 80 -27.10 8.85 -9.21
N ILE A 81 -26.52 9.86 -9.86
CA ILE A 81 -25.18 10.38 -9.51
C ILE A 81 -25.33 11.36 -8.33
N GLU A 82 -24.86 10.94 -7.17
CA GLU A 82 -24.63 11.86 -6.05
C GLU A 82 -23.51 12.86 -6.39
N LYS A 83 -23.60 14.07 -5.84
CA LYS A 83 -22.59 15.09 -6.07
C LYS A 83 -21.23 14.58 -5.60
N THR A 84 -20.30 14.43 -6.53
CA THR A 84 -18.92 14.04 -6.22
C THR A 84 -18.30 15.05 -5.25
N THR A 85 -17.70 14.57 -4.17
CA THR A 85 -16.99 15.42 -3.19
C THR A 85 -15.57 15.78 -3.64
N ASN A 86 -15.06 15.13 -4.70
CA ASN A 86 -13.73 15.40 -5.26
C ASN A 86 -13.68 16.81 -5.88
N ARG A 87 -12.90 17.69 -5.25
CA ARG A 87 -12.64 19.08 -5.68
C ARG A 87 -11.28 19.26 -6.36
N GLU A 88 -10.55 18.19 -6.66
CA GLU A 88 -9.20 18.24 -7.24
C GLU A 88 -9.17 18.89 -8.63
N ALA A 89 -10.29 18.85 -9.36
CA ALA A 89 -10.46 19.50 -10.65
C ALA A 89 -10.63 21.02 -10.54
N CYS A 90 -10.98 21.54 -9.36
CA CYS A 90 -11.12 22.98 -9.14
C CYS A 90 -9.75 23.67 -9.19
N ARG A 91 -9.78 24.95 -9.59
CA ARG A 91 -8.61 25.81 -9.64
C ARG A 91 -8.59 26.74 -8.44
N ASP A 92 -7.40 27.10 -7.99
CA ASP A 92 -7.21 28.15 -7.01
C ASP A 92 -7.23 29.55 -7.66
N LEU A 93 -7.14 30.60 -6.84
CA LEU A 93 -7.08 32.00 -7.32
C LEU A 93 -5.80 32.29 -8.12
N SER A 94 -4.78 31.43 -8.02
CA SER A 94 -3.55 31.53 -8.80
C SER A 94 -3.66 30.86 -10.18
N GLY A 95 -4.74 30.10 -10.43
CA GLY A 95 -5.01 29.39 -11.68
C GLY A 95 -4.43 27.97 -11.77
N ARG A 96 -3.75 27.50 -10.71
CA ARG A 96 -3.29 26.12 -10.54
C ARG A 96 -4.45 25.21 -10.12
N ARG A 97 -4.38 23.91 -10.47
CA ARG A 97 -5.39 22.95 -10.02
C ARG A 97 -5.08 22.48 -8.60
N LEU A 98 -6.12 22.19 -7.82
CA LEU A 98 -5.96 21.64 -6.46
C LEU A 98 -5.25 20.28 -6.48
N ARG A 99 -5.39 19.51 -7.57
CA ARG A 99 -4.64 18.27 -7.81
C ARG A 99 -3.13 18.48 -7.67
N ASP A 100 -2.57 19.39 -8.44
CA ASP A 100 -1.12 19.63 -8.51
C ASP A 100 -0.58 20.05 -7.13
N ILE A 101 -1.33 20.89 -6.42
CA ILE A 101 -0.98 21.36 -5.08
C ILE A 101 -0.98 20.19 -4.08
N ASN A 102 -1.96 19.30 -4.15
CA ASN A 102 -2.04 18.15 -3.25
C ASN A 102 -0.93 17.13 -3.55
N GLU A 103 -0.61 16.92 -4.82
CA GLU A 103 0.51 16.09 -5.25
C GLU A 103 1.85 16.64 -4.75
N GLU A 104 2.10 17.95 -4.89
CA GLU A 104 3.29 18.61 -4.35
C GLU A 104 3.40 18.44 -2.83
N LYS A 105 2.28 18.59 -2.10
CA LYS A 105 2.23 18.35 -0.63
C LYS A 105 2.53 16.90 -0.29
N ARG A 106 1.97 15.95 -1.04
CA ARG A 106 2.19 14.51 -0.83
C ARG A 106 3.66 14.15 -1.05
N VAL A 107 4.28 14.68 -2.10
CA VAL A 107 5.71 14.47 -2.38
C VAL A 107 6.57 15.08 -1.28
N ARG A 108 6.25 16.29 -0.80
CA ARG A 108 6.98 16.93 0.31
C ARG A 108 6.87 16.11 1.59
N ALA A 109 5.67 15.70 1.99
CA ALA A 109 5.47 14.88 3.19
C ALA A 109 6.18 13.52 3.07
N TRP A 110 6.22 12.94 1.88
CA TRP A 110 6.97 11.71 1.64
C TRP A 110 8.48 11.91 1.82
N LEU A 111 9.05 12.99 1.28
CA LEU A 111 10.47 13.34 1.45
C LEU A 111 10.83 13.62 2.91
N GLU A 112 10.01 14.35 3.64
CA GLU A 112 10.20 14.60 5.07
C GLU A 112 10.22 13.28 5.86
N LYS A 113 9.29 12.37 5.55
CA LYS A 113 9.21 11.05 6.18
C LYS A 113 10.37 10.11 5.79
N GLN A 114 11.03 10.32 4.65
CA GLN A 114 12.23 9.53 4.29
C GLN A 114 13.38 9.76 5.27
N GLY A 115 13.61 11.01 5.68
CA GLY A 115 14.69 11.32 6.64
C GLY A 115 14.46 10.67 8.01
N GLU A 116 13.21 10.67 8.49
CA GLU A 116 12.85 9.96 9.74
C GLU A 116 13.00 8.45 9.60
N ARG A 117 12.56 7.88 8.47
CA ARG A 117 12.66 6.44 8.20
C ARG A 117 14.12 5.98 8.11
N GLU A 118 14.98 6.76 7.47
CA GLU A 118 16.41 6.46 7.37
C GLU A 118 17.07 6.50 8.75
N ARG A 119 16.75 7.51 9.56
CA ARG A 119 17.25 7.62 10.93
C ARG A 119 16.79 6.45 11.81
N GLU A 120 15.52 6.07 11.75
CA GLU A 120 14.99 4.92 12.48
C GLU A 120 15.64 3.61 12.01
N ALA A 121 15.85 3.45 10.70
CA ALA A 121 16.53 2.29 10.15
C ALA A 121 18.01 2.23 10.60
N GLU A 122 18.71 3.36 10.65
CA GLU A 122 20.06 3.45 11.19
C GLU A 122 20.11 3.12 12.69
N GLU A 123 19.18 3.64 13.49
CA GLU A 123 19.09 3.32 14.91
C GLU A 123 18.79 1.84 15.14
N ARG A 124 17.90 1.24 14.35
CA ARG A 124 17.61 -0.19 14.39
C ARG A 124 18.83 -1.02 14.01
N LYS A 125 19.58 -0.61 12.99
CA LYS A 125 20.85 -1.24 12.59
C LYS A 125 21.89 -1.15 13.72
N LYS A 126 22.07 0.03 14.31
CA LYS A 126 22.99 0.24 15.45
C LYS A 126 22.63 -0.63 16.64
N ARG A 127 21.34 -0.69 17.02
CA ARG A 127 20.86 -1.57 18.11
C ARG A 127 21.08 -3.05 17.82
N LYS A 128 20.86 -3.50 16.58
CA LYS A 128 21.15 -4.89 16.17
C LYS A 128 22.65 -5.20 16.29
N ILE A 129 23.50 -4.30 15.81
CA ILE A 129 24.96 -4.45 15.89
C ILE A 129 25.41 -4.49 17.35
N GLU A 130 24.92 -3.58 18.19
CA GLU A 130 25.25 -3.54 19.61
C GLU A 130 24.82 -4.81 20.35
N LYS A 131 23.60 -5.32 20.07
CA LYS A 131 23.12 -6.60 20.61
C LYS A 131 23.97 -7.79 20.18
N LEU A 132 24.44 -7.81 18.93
CA LEU A 132 25.31 -8.86 18.41
C LEU A 132 26.73 -8.77 18.97
N LEU A 133 27.23 -7.56 19.20
CA LEU A 133 28.56 -7.31 19.75
C LEU A 133 28.62 -7.58 21.27
N ALA A 134 27.51 -7.41 21.97
CA ALA A 134 27.40 -7.74 23.39
C ALA A 134 27.63 -9.25 23.57
N VAL A 135 28.76 -9.59 24.20
CA VAL A 135 29.07 -10.98 24.57
C VAL A 135 27.91 -11.53 25.40
N PRO A 136 27.35 -12.72 25.06
CA PRO A 136 26.31 -13.35 25.84
C PRO A 136 26.75 -13.47 27.30
N LYS A 137 26.11 -12.70 28.18
CA LYS A 137 26.32 -12.82 29.62
C LYS A 137 25.62 -14.08 30.07
N HIS A 138 26.32 -15.21 30.00
CA HIS A 138 25.86 -16.44 30.60
C HIS A 138 26.09 -16.34 32.11
N GLU A 139 25.03 -16.03 32.84
CA GLU A 139 25.01 -16.17 34.29
C GLU A 139 24.68 -17.63 34.61
N PHE A 140 25.71 -18.38 35.00
CA PHE A 140 25.56 -19.76 35.49
C PHE A 140 25.01 -19.67 36.93
N LYS A 141 23.70 -19.89 37.07
CA LYS A 141 22.96 -19.89 38.35
C LYS A 141 22.25 -21.23 38.47
N ASP A 142 22.93 -22.19 39.07
CA ASP A 142 22.41 -23.52 39.38
C ASP A 142 22.40 -23.68 40.90
N ASP A 143 21.22 -23.62 41.52
CA ASP A 143 21.06 -23.66 42.98
C ASP A 143 21.62 -24.96 43.58
N GLU A 144 21.41 -26.09 42.90
CA GLU A 144 21.96 -27.40 43.31
C GLU A 144 23.49 -27.42 43.33
N TYR A 145 24.13 -26.72 42.39
CA TYR A 145 25.59 -26.64 42.32
C TYR A 145 26.16 -25.72 43.41
N GLU A 146 25.47 -24.61 43.70
CA GLU A 146 25.84 -23.71 44.79
C GLU A 146 25.71 -24.40 46.16
N GLU A 147 24.62 -25.11 46.39
CA GLU A 147 24.43 -25.94 47.58
C GLU A 147 25.46 -27.07 47.67
N ALA A 148 25.73 -27.78 46.57
CA ALA A 148 26.75 -28.82 46.55
C ALA A 148 28.16 -28.26 46.85
N ARG A 149 28.47 -27.06 46.38
CA ARG A 149 29.75 -26.37 46.67
C ARG A 149 29.84 -25.96 48.13
N ALA A 150 28.78 -25.42 48.72
CA ALA A 150 28.72 -25.08 50.14
C ALA A 150 28.88 -26.33 51.02
N ASN A 151 28.15 -27.39 50.70
CA ASN A 151 28.25 -28.68 51.38
C ASN A 151 29.64 -29.31 51.23
N LEU A 152 30.30 -29.14 50.07
CA LEU A 152 31.67 -29.62 49.88
C LEU A 152 32.66 -28.87 50.76
N THR A 153 32.51 -27.55 50.90
CA THR A 153 33.37 -26.75 51.79
C THR A 153 33.22 -27.14 53.25
N GLU A 154 32.00 -27.44 53.71
CA GLU A 154 31.76 -27.93 55.07
C GLU A 154 32.39 -29.32 55.29
N LYS A 155 32.17 -30.27 54.37
CA LYS A 155 32.76 -31.62 54.45
C LYS A 155 34.29 -31.60 54.47
N VAL A 156 34.92 -30.69 53.72
CA VAL A 156 36.38 -30.55 53.73
C VAL A 156 36.88 -30.02 55.08
N ASN A 157 36.18 -29.05 55.66
CA ASN A 157 36.52 -28.53 56.99
C ASN A 157 36.34 -29.60 58.07
N ASP A 158 35.24 -30.35 58.04
CA ASP A 158 34.97 -31.43 58.99
C ASP A 158 36.04 -32.54 58.90
N ALA A 159 36.37 -32.98 57.68
CA ALA A 159 37.43 -33.98 57.48
C ALA A 159 38.81 -33.47 57.93
N PHE A 160 39.07 -32.17 57.82
CA PHE A 160 40.30 -31.56 58.33
C PHE A 160 40.33 -31.52 59.85
N GLU A 161 39.21 -31.18 60.51
CA GLU A 161 39.09 -31.24 61.96
C GLU A 161 39.22 -32.65 62.50
N GLU A 162 38.58 -33.63 61.86
CA GLU A 162 38.71 -35.04 62.22
C GLU A 162 40.13 -35.54 61.99
N GLY A 163 40.80 -35.11 60.91
CA GLY A 163 42.20 -35.42 60.66
C GLY A 163 43.14 -34.81 61.70
N LEU A 164 42.86 -33.60 62.18
CA LEU A 164 43.60 -32.98 63.28
C LEU A 164 43.38 -33.72 64.60
N LYS A 165 42.13 -34.06 64.94
CA LYS A 165 41.79 -34.85 66.14
C LYS A 165 42.43 -36.23 66.10
N GLN A 166 42.40 -36.92 64.95
CA GLN A 166 43.08 -38.20 64.78
C GLN A 166 44.61 -38.05 64.83
N ALA A 167 45.18 -36.97 64.30
CA ALA A 167 46.61 -36.70 64.44
C ALA A 167 47.01 -36.41 65.90
N GLU A 168 46.13 -35.78 66.69
CA GLU A 168 46.28 -35.58 68.14
C GLU A 168 46.12 -36.91 68.90
N GLU A 169 45.15 -37.74 68.56
CA GLU A 169 44.98 -39.08 69.15
C GLU A 169 46.12 -40.05 68.76
N ILE A 170 46.65 -39.94 67.54
CA ILE A 170 47.84 -40.71 67.10
C ILE A 170 49.08 -40.20 67.82
N LYS A 171 49.19 -38.89 68.12
CA LYS A 171 50.23 -38.35 68.99
C LYS A 171 50.07 -38.82 70.44
N GLU A 172 48.86 -38.99 70.95
CA GLU A 172 48.61 -39.58 72.29
C GLU A 172 48.83 -41.11 72.33
N LYS A 173 48.63 -41.81 71.21
CA LYS A 173 48.81 -43.28 71.12
C LYS A 173 50.20 -43.70 70.62
N GLN A 174 51.06 -42.77 70.19
CA GLN A 174 52.48 -43.01 69.87
C GLN A 174 53.40 -42.63 71.03
N ASP A 175 53.23 -43.34 72.15
CA ASP A 175 54.31 -43.61 73.11
C ASP A 175 54.67 -45.12 73.07
N VAL A 176 54.75 -45.72 71.88
CA VAL A 176 55.56 -46.93 71.64
C VAL A 176 55.99 -47.02 70.16
N ASP A 177 57.28 -46.74 69.96
CA ASP A 177 58.24 -46.82 68.85
C ASP A 177 57.94 -47.35 67.42
N PRO A 178 58.74 -46.91 66.42
CA PRO A 178 58.41 -46.89 65.00
C PRO A 178 58.86 -48.16 64.24
N SER A 179 58.05 -48.60 63.27
CA SER A 179 58.48 -49.60 62.29
C SER A 179 57.74 -49.44 60.96
N THR A 180 58.42 -48.75 60.04
CA THR A 180 58.54 -49.08 58.62
C THR A 180 57.36 -49.80 57.94
N SER A 181 56.62 -49.10 57.09
CA SER A 181 56.08 -49.70 55.86
C SER A 181 55.76 -48.64 54.80
N GLY A 182 56.79 -48.17 54.12
CA GLY A 182 56.63 -47.44 52.87
C GLY A 182 55.97 -48.34 51.83
N THR A 183 54.75 -48.00 51.41
CA THR A 183 54.10 -48.65 50.26
C THR A 183 54.12 -47.71 49.06
N LYS A 184 55.24 -47.79 48.34
CA LYS A 184 55.45 -47.34 46.97
C LYS A 184 54.48 -48.08 46.05
N ARG A 185 53.59 -47.39 45.33
CA ARG A 185 52.90 -47.97 44.16
C ARG A 185 53.25 -47.20 42.88
N LYS A 186 54.28 -47.74 42.24
CA LYS A 186 54.50 -47.99 40.81
C LYS A 186 53.61 -47.20 39.84
N ALA A 187 54.17 -46.15 39.26
CA ALA A 187 53.81 -45.68 37.92
C ALA A 187 54.67 -46.43 36.89
N THR A 188 54.03 -46.99 35.87
CA THR A 188 54.70 -47.44 34.63
C THR A 188 54.06 -46.70 33.45
N THR A 189 54.86 -45.79 32.90
CA THR A 189 54.99 -45.42 31.47
C THR A 189 54.80 -46.63 30.56
N GLU A 190 54.34 -46.60 29.31
CA GLU A 190 54.00 -45.62 28.26
C GLU A 190 53.27 -46.47 27.19
N ASP A 191 52.42 -45.92 26.31
CA ASP A 191 52.74 -45.98 24.87
C ASP A 191 51.77 -45.21 23.95
N LYS A 192 52.34 -44.86 22.81
CA LYS A 192 51.90 -43.93 21.77
C LYS A 192 50.73 -44.46 20.93
N SER A 193 49.93 -43.55 20.34
CA SER A 193 49.79 -43.53 18.87
C SER A 193 49.04 -42.31 18.29
N LYS A 194 49.71 -41.72 17.30
CA LYS A 194 49.19 -41.17 16.03
C LYS A 194 48.48 -39.81 16.01
N ALA A 195 49.24 -38.85 15.50
CA ALA A 195 48.79 -37.72 14.70
C ALA A 195 47.72 -38.09 13.64
N LYS A 196 46.79 -37.16 13.37
CA LYS A 196 46.48 -36.68 12.00
C LYS A 196 45.50 -35.49 11.97
N LYS A 197 45.95 -34.47 11.23
CA LYS A 197 45.25 -33.58 10.28
C LYS A 197 44.30 -32.49 10.79
N LYS A 198 44.80 -31.26 10.53
CA LYS A 198 44.07 -30.05 10.19
C LYS A 198 42.81 -30.31 9.34
N LYS A 199 41.71 -29.68 9.71
CA LYS A 199 40.77 -29.08 8.75
C LYS A 199 40.62 -27.62 9.14
N LYS A 200 41.09 -26.73 8.28
CA LYS A 200 40.72 -25.31 8.32
C LYS A 200 39.21 -25.27 8.08
N GLY A 201 38.47 -24.81 9.07
CA GLY A 201 37.10 -24.35 8.85
C GLY A 201 37.17 -23.15 7.92
N THR A 202 36.76 -23.37 6.69
CA THR A 202 36.42 -22.32 5.74
C THR A 202 35.35 -21.44 6.40
N LEU A 203 35.76 -20.26 6.85
CA LEU A 203 34.86 -19.13 7.13
C LEU A 203 34.30 -18.68 5.78
N TRP A 204 33.20 -19.29 5.34
CA TRP A 204 32.31 -18.68 4.35
C TRP A 204 31.43 -17.68 5.09
N ILE A 205 31.94 -16.46 5.24
CA ILE A 205 31.09 -15.27 5.28
C ILE A 205 30.80 -14.98 3.80
N GLY A 206 29.88 -15.77 3.25
CA GLY A 206 29.25 -15.48 1.97
C GLY A 206 28.32 -14.30 2.19
N ASP A 207 28.70 -13.16 1.62
CA ASP A 207 27.93 -12.32 0.69
C ASP A 207 26.38 -12.27 0.76
N GLU A 208 25.77 -12.49 1.93
CA GLU A 208 24.31 -12.45 2.12
C GLU A 208 23.87 -11.21 2.92
N ILE A 209 24.52 -10.06 2.69
CA ILE A 209 24.09 -8.76 3.25
C ILE A 209 23.32 -7.89 2.26
N SER A 210 23.03 -8.41 1.06
CA SER A 210 22.12 -7.81 0.08
C SER A 210 20.74 -8.49 0.09
N GLY A 211 20.15 -8.64 1.28
CA GLY A 211 18.76 -9.04 1.45
C GLY A 211 17.86 -7.81 1.53
N SER A 212 17.24 -7.46 0.41
CA SER A 212 16.18 -6.45 0.31
C SER A 212 14.95 -6.88 1.11
N ASP A 213 14.84 -6.50 2.38
CA ASP A 213 13.61 -6.60 3.18
C ASP A 213 12.60 -5.55 2.69
N SER A 214 11.81 -5.94 1.69
CA SER A 214 10.60 -5.25 1.27
C SER A 214 9.41 -5.87 2.00
N ASP A 215 9.26 -5.57 3.29
CA ASP A 215 8.04 -5.88 4.04
C ASP A 215 6.93 -4.88 3.66
N SER A 216 6.08 -5.30 2.72
CA SER A 216 4.83 -4.64 2.40
C SER A 216 3.71 -5.36 3.15
N GLU A 217 3.47 -4.99 4.41
CA GLU A 217 2.24 -5.35 5.12
C GLU A 217 1.05 -4.61 4.48
N SER A 218 0.26 -5.36 3.71
CA SER A 218 -1.05 -4.94 3.21
C SER A 218 -2.11 -5.51 4.14
N SER A 219 -2.50 -4.74 5.15
CA SER A 219 -3.66 -5.02 5.99
C SER A 219 -4.88 -4.36 5.36
N GLU A 220 -5.64 -5.13 4.58
CA GLU A 220 -7.00 -4.78 4.17
C GLU A 220 -7.95 -5.21 5.30
N GLU A 221 -8.39 -4.25 6.12
CA GLU A 221 -9.58 -4.41 6.96
C GLU A 221 -10.81 -3.92 6.18
N GLU A 222 -11.59 -4.88 5.69
CA GLU A 222 -12.95 -4.70 5.18
C GLU A 222 -13.88 -4.24 6.33
N PRO A 223 -14.65 -3.14 6.20
CA PRO A 223 -15.73 -2.86 7.13
C PRO A 223 -16.98 -3.67 6.78
N GLU A 224 -17.31 -4.63 7.66
CA GLU A 224 -18.59 -5.34 7.66
C GLU A 224 -19.79 -4.37 7.71
N ALA A 225 -20.63 -4.42 6.68
CA ALA A 225 -21.89 -3.72 6.63
C ALA A 225 -22.91 -4.35 7.60
N THR A 226 -23.11 -3.72 8.75
CA THR A 226 -24.23 -4.05 9.66
C THR A 226 -25.56 -3.73 9.00
N LYS A 227 -26.27 -4.77 8.54
CA LYS A 227 -27.68 -4.69 8.13
C LYS A 227 -28.54 -4.50 9.38
N LYS A 228 -29.07 -3.30 9.61
CA LYS A 228 -30.20 -3.11 10.53
C LYS A 228 -31.49 -3.52 9.82
N ALA A 229 -32.08 -4.61 10.30
CA ALA A 229 -33.43 -5.01 9.97
C ALA A 229 -34.42 -3.98 10.57
N VAL A 230 -35.25 -3.41 9.71
CA VAL A 230 -36.47 -2.71 10.11
C VAL A 230 -37.53 -3.80 10.29
N GLN A 231 -38.00 -3.99 11.53
CA GLN A 231 -39.20 -4.77 11.82
C GLN A 231 -40.43 -3.93 11.42
N ASN A 232 -41.33 -4.58 10.67
CA ASN A 232 -42.73 -4.15 10.51
C ASN A 232 -43.48 -4.25 11.83
#